data_AF-A0A973FTH5-F1
#
_entry.id   AF-A0A973FTH5-F1
#
_cell.length_a   1.000
_cell.length_b   1.000
_cell.length_c   1.000
_cell.angle_alpha   90.00
_cell.angle_beta   90.00
_cell.angle_gamma   90.00
#
_symmetry.space_group_name_H-M   'P 1'
#
loop_
_entity.id
_entity.type
_entity.pdbx_description
1 polymer ?
#
loop_
_entity_poly.entity_id
_entity_poly.type
_entity_poly.pdbx_seq_one_letter_code
_entity_poly.pdbx_strand_id
1 'polypeptide(L)'
;MSIPQQISIPEMIAQSRDVITNPSVSTFERYEQRGTTVNAAIYVGIATIISGILGLTSGLGGLISGVIGALVGFFVFTGMVFYIGKNVANGTGTWDEVAYTFS
;
A
#
# COMPACT_ATOMS: atom_id res chain seq x y z
N MET A 1 -15.16 -19.52 -1.45
CA MET A 1 -14.62 -18.42 -0.62
C MET A 1 -13.22 -18.84 -0.21
N SER A 2 -12.19 -18.36 -0.90
CA SER A 2 -10.80 -18.77 -0.66
C SER A 2 -10.28 -18.02 0.56
N ILE A 3 -9.88 -18.77 1.59
CA ILE A 3 -9.20 -18.20 2.76
C ILE A 3 -7.92 -17.54 2.26
N PRO A 4 -7.65 -16.24 2.54
CA PRO A 4 -6.38 -15.63 2.17
C PRO A 4 -5.26 -16.45 2.84
N GLN A 5 -4.38 -17.06 2.05
CA GLN A 5 -3.29 -17.86 2.58
C GLN A 5 -2.41 -16.96 3.44
N GLN A 6 -2.33 -17.27 4.74
CA GLN A 6 -1.47 -16.57 5.68
C GLN A 6 -0.01 -16.83 5.28
N ILE A 7 0.63 -15.84 4.65
CA ILE A 7 2.05 -15.92 4.26
C ILE A 7 2.90 -15.89 5.53
N SER A 8 3.80 -16.86 5.69
CA SER A 8 4.71 -16.91 6.83
C SER A 8 5.89 -15.94 6.65
N ILE A 9 6.49 -15.47 7.76
CA ILE A 9 7.65 -14.56 7.71
C ILE A 9 8.83 -15.11 6.88
N PRO A 10 9.22 -16.40 6.99
CA PRO A 10 10.29 -16.96 6.15
C PRO A 10 9.94 -16.92 4.66
N GLU A 11 8.67 -17.09 4.32
CA GLU A 11 8.17 -17.04 2.95
C GLU A 11 8.22 -15.59 2.41
N MET A 12 7.87 -14.59 3.23
CA MET A 12 8.05 -13.17 2.88
C MET A 12 9.52 -12.82 2.61
N ILE A 13 10.45 -13.35 3.42
CA ILE A 13 11.89 -13.12 3.24
C ILE A 13 12.37 -13.74 1.94
N ALA A 14 11.93 -14.97 1.64
CA ALA A 14 12.28 -15.66 0.39
C ALA A 14 11.76 -14.90 -0.84
N GLN A 15 10.51 -14.42 -0.78
CA GLN A 15 9.91 -13.58 -1.83
C GLN A 15 10.68 -12.27 -2.03
N SER A 16 10.99 -11.57 -0.95
CA SER A 16 11.74 -10.30 -0.99
C SER A 16 13.12 -10.50 -1.61
N ARG A 17 13.82 -11.59 -1.24
CA ARG A 17 15.11 -11.93 -1.82
C ARG A 17 14.98 -12.16 -3.33
N ASP A 18 14.00 -12.93 -3.78
CA ASP A 18 13.83 -13.25 -5.20
C ASP A 18 13.55 -12.00 -6.05
N VAL A 19 12.68 -11.12 -5.56
CA VAL A 19 12.38 -9.83 -6.19
C VAL A 19 13.63 -8.95 -6.32
N ILE A 20 14.46 -8.89 -5.27
CA ILE A 20 15.70 -8.09 -5.28
C ILE A 20 16.74 -8.70 -6.22
N THR A 21 16.89 -10.03 -6.24
CA THR A 21 17.93 -10.68 -7.05
C THR A 21 17.54 -10.84 -8.51
N ASN A 22 16.25 -10.92 -8.82
CA ASN A 22 15.70 -11.14 -10.15
C ASN A 22 14.59 -10.12 -10.47
N PRO A 23 14.91 -8.81 -10.56
CA PRO A 23 13.91 -7.78 -10.79
C PRO A 23 13.34 -7.90 -12.22
N SER A 24 12.15 -8.48 -12.34
CA SER A 24 11.43 -8.64 -13.62
C SER A 24 9.91 -8.61 -13.39
N VAL A 25 9.14 -8.16 -14.37
CA VAL A 25 7.67 -8.15 -14.31
C VAL A 25 7.12 -9.52 -13.92
N SER A 26 7.64 -10.59 -14.54
CA SER A 26 7.26 -11.97 -14.21
C SER A 26 7.56 -12.38 -12.76
N THR A 27 8.61 -11.83 -12.14
CA THR A 27 8.94 -12.09 -10.74
C THR A 27 7.94 -11.39 -9.80
N PHE A 28 7.54 -10.17 -10.13
CA PHE A 28 6.55 -9.41 -9.34
C PHE A 28 5.15 -10.02 -9.43
N GLU A 29 4.65 -10.30 -10.65
CA GLU A 29 3.32 -10.88 -10.88
C GLU A 29 3.13 -12.23 -10.15
N ARG A 30 4.21 -13.01 -10.02
CA ARG A 30 4.23 -14.30 -9.30
C ARG A 30 3.84 -14.16 -7.81
N TYR A 31 4.15 -13.02 -7.21
CA TYR A 31 3.90 -12.77 -5.78
C TYR A 31 2.79 -11.76 -5.51
N GLU A 32 2.45 -10.93 -6.50
CA GLU A 32 1.39 -9.92 -6.45
C GLU A 32 -0.01 -10.53 -6.20
N GLN A 33 -0.28 -11.73 -6.74
CA GLN A 33 -1.56 -12.44 -6.62
C GLN A 33 -1.96 -12.85 -5.19
N ARG A 34 -1.10 -12.62 -4.18
CA ARG A 34 -1.35 -13.06 -2.80
C ARG A 34 -1.90 -11.97 -1.87
N GLY A 35 -1.92 -10.71 -2.31
CA GLY A 35 -2.54 -9.60 -1.58
C GLY A 35 -3.92 -9.26 -2.15
N THR A 36 -4.95 -9.08 -1.30
CA THR A 36 -6.27 -8.63 -1.74
C THR A 36 -6.45 -7.13 -1.48
N THR A 37 -7.22 -6.46 -2.34
CA THR A 37 -7.64 -5.05 -2.20
C THR A 37 -8.28 -4.76 -0.84
N VAL A 38 -9.02 -5.73 -0.31
CA VAL A 38 -9.65 -5.68 1.01
C VAL A 38 -8.59 -5.53 2.11
N ASN A 39 -7.47 -6.24 2.02
CA ASN A 39 -6.39 -6.12 3.01
C ASN A 39 -5.77 -4.73 2.96
N ALA A 40 -5.51 -4.17 1.78
CA ALA A 40 -4.96 -2.82 1.63
C ALA A 40 -5.90 -1.74 2.19
N ALA A 41 -7.19 -1.82 1.87
CA ALA A 41 -8.20 -0.89 2.41
C ALA A 41 -8.33 -0.99 3.94
N ILE A 42 -8.26 -2.21 4.50
CA ILE A 42 -8.22 -2.42 5.95
C ILE A 42 -6.97 -1.77 6.56
N TYR A 43 -5.80 -1.93 5.94
CA TYR A 43 -4.55 -1.32 6.43
C TYR A 43 -4.62 0.21 6.44
N VAL A 44 -5.07 0.83 5.35
CA VAL A 44 -5.21 2.29 5.27
C VAL A 44 -6.30 2.80 6.23
N GLY A 45 -7.40 2.06 6.36
CA GLY A 45 -8.46 2.35 7.33
C GLY A 45 -7.95 2.34 8.77
N ILE A 46 -7.19 1.31 9.16
CA ILE A 46 -6.57 1.22 10.49
C ILE A 46 -5.58 2.36 10.71
N ALA A 47 -4.71 2.65 9.73
CA ALA A 47 -3.75 3.74 9.82
C ALA A 47 -4.44 5.11 10.01
N THR A 48 -5.56 5.33 9.33
CA THR A 48 -6.36 6.55 9.45
C THR A 48 -7.01 6.67 10.82
N ILE A 49 -7.55 5.57 11.37
CA ILE A 49 -8.12 5.54 12.72
C ILE A 49 -7.04 5.84 13.77
N ILE A 50 -5.87 5.20 13.67
CA ILE A 50 -4.75 5.41 14.59
C ILE A 50 -4.29 6.87 14.54
N SER A 51 -4.13 7.43 13.33
CA SER A 51 -3.73 8.83 13.15
C SER A 51 -4.73 9.81 13.77
N GLY A 52 -6.03 9.53 13.64
CA GLY A 52 -7.08 10.27 14.31
C GLY A 52 -7.00 10.19 15.84
N ILE A 53 -6.82 8.98 16.39
CA ILE A 53 -6.70 8.77 17.85
C ILE A 53 -5.48 9.51 18.40
N LEU A 54 -4.33 9.46 17.72
CA LEU A 54 -3.14 10.19 18.14
C LEU A 54 -3.36 11.71 18.06
N GLY A 55 -4.07 12.18 17.03
CA GLY A 55 -4.47 13.57 16.86
C GLY A 55 -5.42 14.07 17.95
N LEU A 56 -6.19 13.19 18.60
CA LEU A 56 -7.14 13.55 19.67
C LEU A 56 -6.46 14.22 20.87
N THR A 57 -5.15 14.02 21.07
CA THR A 57 -4.34 14.74 22.07
C THR A 57 -4.39 16.26 21.89
N SER A 58 -4.65 16.73 20.66
CA SER A 58 -4.83 18.15 20.32
C SER A 58 -6.30 18.55 20.22
N GLY A 59 -7.21 17.75 20.80
CA GLY A 59 -8.65 17.95 20.77
C GLY A 59 -9.32 17.51 19.47
N LEU A 60 -10.59 17.91 19.30
CA LEU A 60 -11.40 17.55 18.13
C LEU A 60 -10.81 18.05 16.80
N GLY A 61 -10.14 19.20 16.83
CA GLY A 61 -9.41 19.73 15.67
C GLY A 61 -8.28 18.80 15.25
N GLY A 62 -7.52 18.27 16.21
CA GLY A 62 -6.44 17.31 15.98
C GLY A 62 -6.92 15.95 15.45
N LEU A 63 -8.08 15.47 15.91
CA LEU A 63 -8.73 14.28 15.36
C LEU A 63 -9.03 14.46 13.86
N ILE A 64 -9.71 15.56 13.50
CA ILE A 64 -10.10 15.84 12.11
C ILE A 64 -8.86 16.05 11.24
N SER A 65 -7.90 16.86 11.70
CA SER A 65 -6.66 17.10 10.95
C SER A 65 -5.80 15.85 10.83
N GLY A 66 -5.80 14.96 11.82
CA GLY A 66 -5.08 13.68 11.78
C GLY A 66 -5.67 12.72 10.75
N VAL A 67 -7.01 12.61 10.71
CA VAL A 67 -7.71 11.81 9.70
C VAL A 67 -7.50 12.36 8.29
N ILE A 68 -7.74 13.67 8.10
CA ILE A 68 -7.55 14.31 6.79
C ILE A 68 -6.09 14.25 6.37
N GLY A 69 -5.15 14.50 7.29
CA GLY A 69 -3.72 14.44 7.04
C GLY A 69 -3.26 13.05 6.61
N ALA A 70 -3.77 11.99 7.23
CA ALA A 70 -3.47 10.62 6.82
C ALA A 70 -3.98 10.31 5.41
N LEU A 71 -5.21 10.73 5.08
CA LEU A 71 -5.79 10.56 3.74
C LEU A 71 -5.01 11.34 2.68
N VAL A 72 -4.70 12.61 2.94
CA VAL A 72 -3.88 13.45 2.05
C VAL A 72 -2.49 12.83 1.86
N GLY A 73 -1.85 12.39 2.95
CA GLY A 73 -0.54 11.74 2.93
C GLY A 73 -0.53 10.48 2.06
N PHE A 74 -1.57 9.66 2.14
CA PHE A 74 -1.75 8.51 1.25
C PHE A 74 -1.77 8.93 -0.22
N PHE A 75 -2.60 9.88 -0.61
CA PHE A 75 -2.67 10.33 -2.01
C PHE A 75 -1.37 10.96 -2.50
N VAL A 76 -0.68 11.72 -1.65
CA VAL A 76 0.64 12.30 -1.98
C VAL A 76 1.68 11.20 -2.20
N PHE A 77 1.73 10.20 -1.32
CA PHE A 77 2.65 9.07 -1.45
C PHE A 77 2.39 8.26 -2.72
N THR A 78 1.15 7.82 -2.91
CA THR A 78 0.70 7.11 -4.13
C THR A 78 1.00 7.92 -5.39
N GLY A 79 0.74 9.23 -5.33
CA GLY A 79 1.14 10.25 -6.31
C GLY A 79 2.59 10.14 -6.73
N MET A 80 3.49 10.20 -5.74
CA MET A 80 4.93 10.14 -5.97
C MET A 80 5.36 8.78 -6.52
N VAL A 81 4.84 7.68 -5.99
CA VAL A 81 5.18 6.33 -6.48
C VAL A 81 4.78 6.18 -7.94
N PHE A 82 3.56 6.58 -8.30
CA PHE A 82 3.10 6.55 -9.68
C PHE A 82 3.97 7.42 -10.59
N TYR A 83 4.25 8.67 -10.17
CA TYR A 83 5.07 9.60 -10.95
C TYR A 83 6.49 9.06 -11.19
N ILE A 84 7.15 8.57 -10.13
CA ILE A 84 8.51 8.01 -10.22
C ILE A 84 8.50 6.74 -11.08
N GLY A 85 7.53 5.85 -10.84
CA GLY A 85 7.36 4.63 -11.62
C GLY A 85 7.24 4.95 -13.11
N LYS A 86 6.31 5.84 -13.49
CA LYS A 86 6.03 6.19 -14.88
C LYS A 86 7.19 6.94 -15.57
N ASN A 87 7.76 7.94 -14.89
CA ASN A 87 8.66 8.92 -15.54
C ASN A 87 10.14 8.65 -15.31
N VAL A 88 10.51 7.91 -14.26
CA VAL A 88 11.92 7.62 -13.92
C VAL A 88 12.27 6.16 -14.18
N ALA A 89 11.38 5.25 -13.83
CA ALA A 89 11.62 3.81 -13.92
C ALA A 89 11.02 3.14 -15.19
N ASN A 90 10.40 3.91 -16.09
CA ASN A 90 9.67 3.41 -17.28
C ASN A 90 8.62 2.33 -16.93
N GLY A 91 8.00 2.43 -15.77
CA GLY A 91 6.97 1.54 -15.29
C GLY A 91 5.69 1.65 -16.11
N THR A 92 5.05 0.50 -16.33
CA THR A 92 3.78 0.41 -17.09
C THR A 92 2.55 0.59 -16.21
N GLY A 93 2.73 0.64 -14.89
CA GLY A 93 1.63 0.62 -13.93
C GLY A 93 0.60 1.74 -14.13
N THR A 94 -0.63 1.45 -13.74
CA THR A 94 -1.75 2.40 -13.74
C THR A 94 -1.93 3.07 -12.38
N TRP A 95 -2.65 4.20 -12.34
CA TRP A 95 -2.96 4.87 -11.08
C TRP A 95 -3.72 3.92 -10.14
N ASP A 96 -4.61 3.14 -10.72
CA ASP A 96 -5.47 2.18 -10.04
C ASP A 96 -4.63 1.10 -9.36
N GLU A 97 -3.69 0.48 -10.08
CA GLU A 97 -2.75 -0.50 -9.51
C GLU A 97 -1.92 0.07 -8.34
N VAL A 98 -1.44 1.31 -8.46
CA VAL A 98 -0.58 1.94 -7.42
C VAL A 98 -1.40 2.45 -6.23
N ALA A 99 -2.58 3.00 -6.49
CA ALA A 99 -3.53 3.43 -5.46
C ALA A 99 -4.29 2.26 -4.82
N TYR A 100 -3.97 1.03 -5.23
CA TYR A 100 -4.71 -0.19 -4.89
C TYR A 100 -6.22 -0.06 -5.17
N THR A 101 -6.60 0.79 -6.13
CA THR A 101 -7.91 0.76 -6.77
C THR A 101 -7.87 -0.37 -7.77
N PHE A 102 -8.62 -1.43 -7.52
CA PHE A 102 -8.84 -2.45 -8.53
C PHE A 102 -10.30 -2.28 -8.98
N SER A 103 -10.49 -1.69 -10.16
CA SER A 103 -11.73 -1.80 -10.92
C SER A 103 -12.03 -3.25 -11.26
#